data_AF-A0A970QLX8-F1
#
_entry.id   AF-A0A970QLX8-F1
#
_cell.length_a   1.000
_cell.length_b   1.000
_cell.length_c   1.000
_cell.angle_alpha   90.00
_cell.angle_beta   90.00
_cell.angle_gamma   90.00
#
_symmetry.space_group_name_H-M   'P 1'
#
loop_
_entity.id
_entity.type
_entity.pdbx_description
1 polymer ?
#
loop_
_entity_poly.entity_id
_entity_poly.type
_entity_poly.pdbx_seq_one_letter_code
_entity_poly.pdbx_strand_id
1 'polypeptide(L)'
;MKKLLIVSMLSLSVQSNAQYCNIGNAYSDFIRVKKITFDESQSIVVSCAKINDTTCYAPLVNAPLCGNYQYIDELLHTFSTIQTHDLSEWEDTIAIEKEYFLRLQMDSVFHALLNEWTDKTINNTLKKDVIHINTLMDIAVKYFMIQRINNEGHFVGKVCSEINLIASTQKVRKPFMETFCIVTILNYYDADNEFNTKKILIDGLKSLYPLNFGLDKEERLLRAQGAMCMSILHNENLRQLLIKEYEENKESLPFVLKY
;
A
#
# COMPACT_ATOMS: atom_id res chain seq x y z
N MET A 1 45.35 -26.75 -51.44
CA MET A 1 44.95 -27.26 -50.11
C MET A 1 44.50 -26.09 -49.23
N LYS A 2 43.20 -25.79 -49.18
CA LYS A 2 42.62 -24.80 -48.27
C LYS A 2 42.05 -25.55 -47.06
N LYS A 3 42.60 -25.31 -45.87
CA LYS A 3 42.07 -25.83 -44.59
C LYS A 3 40.83 -25.01 -44.23
N LEU A 4 39.69 -25.68 -44.10
CA LEU A 4 38.45 -25.10 -43.56
C LEU A 4 38.46 -25.31 -42.04
N LEU A 5 38.53 -24.22 -41.28
CA LEU A 5 38.41 -24.22 -39.82
C LEU A 5 36.93 -23.99 -39.48
N ILE A 6 36.27 -25.02 -38.96
CA ILE A 6 34.92 -24.90 -38.39
C ILE A 6 35.10 -24.49 -36.93
N VAL A 7 34.78 -23.24 -36.61
CA VAL A 7 34.71 -22.74 -35.23
C VAL A 7 33.27 -22.92 -34.77
N SER A 8 33.01 -23.94 -33.94
CA SER A 8 31.74 -24.08 -33.23
C SER A 8 31.73 -23.13 -32.03
N MET A 9 30.96 -22.04 -32.09
CA MET A 9 30.63 -21.24 -30.92
C MET A 9 29.66 -22.03 -30.03
N LEU A 10 30.16 -22.61 -28.94
CA LEU A 10 29.33 -23.01 -27.82
C LEU A 10 28.92 -21.72 -27.08
N SER A 11 27.67 -21.29 -27.27
CA SER A 11 27.03 -20.31 -26.40
C SER A 11 26.82 -20.95 -25.03
N LEU A 12 27.75 -20.68 -24.10
CA LEU A 12 27.53 -20.89 -22.67
C LEU A 12 26.41 -19.94 -22.23
N SER A 13 25.18 -20.46 -22.16
CA SER A 13 24.12 -19.81 -21.41
C SER A 13 24.55 -19.81 -19.95
N VAL A 14 24.98 -18.64 -19.45
CA VAL A 14 25.16 -18.40 -18.03
C VAL A 14 23.78 -18.50 -17.40
N GLN A 15 23.42 -19.68 -16.92
CA GLN A 15 22.34 -19.81 -15.95
C GLN A 15 22.86 -19.15 -14.68
N SER A 16 22.52 -17.88 -14.48
CA SER A 16 22.63 -17.26 -13.16
C SER A 16 21.70 -18.06 -12.26
N ASN A 17 22.26 -18.88 -11.37
CA ASN A 17 21.53 -19.33 -10.19
C ASN A 17 21.18 -18.07 -9.40
N ALA A 18 20.04 -17.46 -9.70
CA ALA A 18 19.52 -16.36 -8.92
C ALA A 18 19.36 -16.88 -7.49
N GLN A 19 20.23 -16.42 -6.59
CA GLN A 19 20.14 -16.74 -5.18
C GLN A 19 18.77 -16.30 -4.68
N TYR A 20 18.05 -17.22 -4.05
CA TYR A 20 16.73 -16.92 -3.47
C TYR A 20 16.84 -15.71 -2.53
N CYS A 21 16.03 -14.69 -2.79
CA CYS A 21 16.00 -13.46 -2.03
C CYS A 21 15.04 -13.62 -0.84
N ASN A 22 15.61 -13.64 0.36
CA ASN A 22 14.86 -13.77 1.61
C ASN A 22 14.81 -12.42 2.34
N ILE A 23 13.73 -11.66 2.11
CA ILE A 23 13.50 -10.38 2.81
C ILE A 23 13.03 -10.59 4.26
N GLY A 24 12.38 -11.72 4.55
CA GLY A 24 11.75 -12.02 5.83
C GLY A 24 12.71 -12.07 7.02
N ASN A 25 14.01 -12.23 6.76
CA ASN A 25 15.07 -12.22 7.77
C ASN A 25 15.90 -10.93 7.80
N ALA A 26 15.55 -9.94 6.97
CA ALA A 26 16.33 -8.72 6.74
C ALA A 26 15.61 -7.45 7.20
N TYR A 27 14.61 -7.56 8.08
CA TYR A 27 13.80 -6.44 8.54
C TYR A 27 14.62 -5.27 9.08
N SER A 28 15.66 -5.55 9.86
CA SER A 28 16.55 -4.53 10.43
C SER A 28 17.28 -3.69 9.37
N ASP A 29 17.39 -4.18 8.13
CA ASP A 29 18.11 -3.46 7.10
C ASP A 29 17.34 -2.22 6.65
N PHE A 30 16.01 -2.35 6.55
CA PHE A 30 15.13 -1.31 6.04
C PHE A 30 14.14 -0.76 7.06
N ILE A 31 13.80 -1.45 8.15
CA ILE A 31 12.89 -0.94 9.19
C ILE A 31 13.70 -0.24 10.28
N ARG A 32 13.16 0.86 10.79
CA ARG A 32 13.71 1.64 11.90
C ARG A 32 12.67 1.76 12.99
N VAL A 33 13.07 1.46 14.22
CA VAL A 33 12.24 1.60 15.42
C VAL A 33 12.83 2.73 16.26
N LYS A 34 12.02 3.73 16.57
CA LYS A 34 12.46 4.89 17.36
C LYS A 34 11.46 5.19 18.46
N LYS A 35 11.96 5.38 19.67
CA LYS A 35 11.19 6.00 20.73
C LYS A 35 11.24 7.52 20.57
N ILE A 36 10.08 8.15 20.51
CA ILE A 36 9.92 9.60 20.45
C ILE A 36 9.11 10.09 21.64
N THR A 37 9.33 11.34 22.03
CA THR A 37 8.54 12.03 23.05
C THR A 37 7.83 13.20 22.41
N PHE A 38 6.51 13.29 22.57
CA PHE A 38 5.68 14.39 22.10
C PHE A 38 4.72 14.81 23.22
N ASP A 39 4.78 16.08 23.64
CA ASP A 39 3.94 16.65 24.70
C ASP A 39 3.77 15.72 25.92
N GLU A 40 4.90 15.30 26.51
CA GLU A 40 4.99 14.38 27.67
C GLU A 40 4.59 12.92 27.42
N SER A 41 4.04 12.60 26.26
CA SER A 41 3.75 11.21 25.86
C SER A 41 4.95 10.58 25.16
N GLN A 42 5.26 9.33 25.50
CA GLN A 42 6.25 8.53 24.80
C GLN A 42 5.55 7.60 23.81
N SER A 43 6.09 7.51 22.60
CA SER A 43 5.55 6.67 21.53
C SER A 43 6.68 5.98 20.79
N ILE A 44 6.39 4.77 20.30
CA ILE A 44 7.28 4.07 19.38
C ILE A 44 6.81 4.37 17.96
N VAL A 45 7.70 4.99 17.18
CA VAL A 45 7.53 5.20 15.76
C VAL A 45 8.32 4.16 15.00
N VAL A 46 7.66 3.54 14.04
CA VAL A 46 8.26 2.61 13.10
C VAL A 46 8.17 3.21 11.70
N SER A 47 9.27 3.15 10.95
CA SER A 47 9.35 3.65 9.58
C SER A 47 10.34 2.80 8.79
N CYS A 48 10.25 2.77 7.47
CA CYS A 48 11.30 2.19 6.65
C CYS A 48 12.33 3.23 6.17
N ALA A 49 13.45 2.74 5.62
CA ALA A 49 14.61 3.50 5.18
C ALA A 49 15.25 2.82 3.96
N LYS A 50 15.91 3.62 3.11
CA LYS A 50 16.56 3.17 1.89
C LYS A 50 17.72 2.28 2.26
N ILE A 51 17.90 1.23 1.48
CA ILE A 51 18.98 0.28 1.66
C ILE A 51 19.98 0.35 0.52
N ASN A 52 21.09 -0.36 0.70
CA ASN A 52 22.10 -0.52 -0.33
C ASN A 52 21.55 -1.28 -1.54
N ASP A 53 21.75 -0.74 -2.74
CA ASP A 53 21.30 -1.30 -4.01
C ASP A 53 21.93 -2.67 -4.34
N THR A 54 22.96 -3.10 -3.60
CA THR A 54 23.57 -4.43 -3.74
C THR A 54 22.77 -5.56 -3.09
N THR A 55 21.79 -5.24 -2.25
CA THR A 55 20.91 -6.25 -1.63
C THR A 55 19.86 -6.74 -2.62
N CYS A 56 19.51 -8.03 -2.57
CA CYS A 56 18.58 -8.62 -3.55
C CYS A 56 17.16 -8.03 -3.48
N TYR A 57 16.76 -7.49 -2.31
CA TYR A 57 15.45 -6.85 -2.08
C TYR A 57 15.46 -5.33 -2.28
N ALA A 58 16.60 -4.72 -2.64
CA ALA A 58 16.66 -3.30 -2.98
C ALA A 58 15.67 -2.89 -4.08
N PRO A 59 15.41 -3.68 -5.15
CA PRO A 59 14.42 -3.32 -6.16
C PRO A 59 13.00 -3.19 -5.63
N LEU A 60 12.67 -3.75 -4.46
CA LEU A 60 11.38 -3.55 -3.80
C LEU A 60 11.44 -2.41 -2.79
N VAL A 61 12.40 -2.45 -1.87
CA VAL A 61 12.52 -1.44 -0.79
C VAL A 61 12.77 -0.04 -1.35
N ASN A 62 13.52 0.08 -2.45
CA ASN A 62 13.91 1.36 -3.04
C ASN A 62 13.04 1.76 -4.26
N ALA A 63 12.05 0.94 -4.68
CA ALA A 63 11.20 1.25 -5.86
C ALA A 63 10.46 2.57 -5.69
N PRO A 64 10.18 3.42 -6.70
CA PRO A 64 9.59 4.75 -6.51
C PRO A 64 8.33 4.83 -5.62
N LEU A 65 7.32 3.98 -5.83
CA LEU A 65 6.15 3.88 -4.95
C LEU A 65 6.50 3.39 -3.53
N CYS A 66 7.60 2.66 -3.40
CA CYS A 66 8.21 2.20 -2.15
C CYS A 66 9.36 3.12 -1.67
N GLY A 67 9.75 4.13 -2.44
CA GLY A 67 11.04 4.83 -2.35
C GLY A 67 11.00 5.96 -1.35
N ASN A 68 9.78 6.28 -0.91
CA ASN A 68 9.46 7.02 0.30
C ASN A 68 8.98 6.09 1.42
N TYR A 69 9.20 4.76 1.31
CA TYR A 69 8.85 3.72 2.29
C TYR A 69 7.37 3.47 2.52
N GLN A 70 6.52 4.35 2.01
CA GLN A 70 5.08 4.36 2.24
C GLN A 70 4.41 3.02 1.93
N TYR A 71 4.82 2.30 0.89
CA TYR A 71 4.23 0.99 0.59
C TYR A 71 4.52 -0.06 1.67
N ILE A 72 5.76 -0.13 2.16
CA ILE A 72 6.14 -1.07 3.22
C ILE A 72 5.61 -0.59 4.57
N ASP A 73 5.69 0.71 4.84
CA ASP A 73 5.13 1.33 6.04
C ASP A 73 3.64 1.06 6.16
N GLU A 74 2.89 1.19 5.05
CA GLU A 74 1.46 0.91 5.01
C GLU A 74 1.17 -0.58 5.17
N LEU A 75 1.94 -1.46 4.51
CA LEU A 75 1.83 -2.90 4.72
C LEU A 75 2.05 -3.27 6.19
N LEU A 76 3.09 -2.68 6.81
CA LEU A 76 3.46 -2.92 8.20
C LEU A 76 2.37 -2.40 9.14
N HIS A 77 1.95 -1.15 8.97
CA HIS A 77 0.93 -0.51 9.81
C HIS A 77 -0.43 -1.23 9.72
N THR A 78 -0.82 -1.69 8.52
CA THR A 78 -2.17 -2.24 8.28
C THR A 78 -2.25 -3.75 8.48
N PHE A 79 -1.16 -4.50 8.27
CA PHE A 79 -1.17 -5.97 8.29
C PHE A 79 -0.23 -6.62 9.32
N SER A 80 0.61 -5.86 10.02
CA SER A 80 1.29 -6.40 11.20
C SER A 80 0.35 -6.48 12.39
N THR A 81 0.56 -7.51 13.20
CA THR A 81 -0.12 -7.76 14.47
C THR A 81 0.58 -7.12 15.66
N ILE A 82 1.75 -6.49 15.45
CA ILE A 82 2.52 -5.89 16.53
C ILE A 82 1.82 -4.64 17.04
N GLN A 83 1.51 -4.65 18.32
CA GLN A 83 1.15 -3.45 19.05
C GLN A 83 2.42 -2.88 19.68
N THR A 84 2.66 -1.59 19.50
CA THR A 84 3.87 -0.92 19.99
C THR A 84 3.68 -0.15 21.30
N HIS A 85 2.44 -0.12 21.80
CA HIS A 85 2.07 0.64 23.00
C HIS A 85 2.74 0.09 24.27
N ASP A 86 2.97 -1.21 24.37
CA ASP A 86 3.59 -1.86 25.51
C ASP A 86 5.13 -1.71 25.50
N LEU A 87 5.70 -1.40 24.33
CA LEU A 87 7.12 -1.10 24.18
C LEU A 87 7.45 0.36 24.55
N SER A 88 6.45 1.25 24.60
CA SER A 88 6.70 2.67 24.89
C SER A 88 7.11 2.92 26.34
N GLU A 89 6.76 2.02 27.27
CA GLU A 89 7.13 2.10 28.69
C GLU A 89 8.61 1.78 28.96
N TRP A 90 9.31 1.17 28.01
CA TRP A 90 10.69 0.72 28.18
C TRP A 90 11.67 1.87 27.96
N GLU A 91 12.68 2.04 28.81
CA GLU A 91 13.68 3.11 28.64
C GLU A 91 14.79 2.77 27.63
N ASP A 92 15.20 1.50 27.58
CA ASP A 92 16.30 1.06 26.73
C ASP A 92 15.85 0.92 25.27
N THR A 93 16.29 1.86 24.42
CA THR A 93 15.95 1.88 22.98
C THR A 93 16.51 0.66 22.24
N ILE A 94 17.66 0.11 22.66
CA ILE A 94 18.25 -1.09 22.04
C ILE A 94 17.41 -2.31 22.41
N ALA A 95 16.93 -2.40 23.65
CA ALA A 95 16.04 -3.47 24.08
C ALA A 95 14.70 -3.41 23.34
N ILE A 96 14.13 -2.20 23.15
CA ILE A 96 12.91 -1.98 22.37
C ILE A 96 13.07 -2.47 20.93
N GLU A 97 14.15 -2.07 20.25
CA GLU A 97 14.42 -2.46 18.87
C GLU A 97 14.55 -3.99 18.73
N LYS A 98 15.30 -4.62 19.63
CA LYS A 98 15.48 -6.07 19.65
C LYS A 98 14.16 -6.80 19.86
N GLU A 99 13.35 -6.35 20.82
CA GLU A 99 12.04 -6.95 21.12
C GLU A 99 11.07 -6.77 19.95
N TYR A 100 11.03 -5.58 19.35
CA TYR A 100 10.21 -5.30 18.18
C TYR A 100 10.54 -6.25 17.01
N PHE A 101 11.82 -6.41 16.68
CA PHE A 101 12.21 -7.32 15.59
C PHE A 101 11.96 -8.79 15.90
N LEU A 102 12.10 -9.21 17.16
CA LEU A 102 11.74 -10.57 17.57
C LEU A 102 10.23 -10.81 17.36
N ARG A 103 9.38 -9.86 17.76
CA ARG A 103 7.93 -9.94 17.51
C ARG A 103 7.60 -9.93 16.03
N LEU A 104 8.28 -9.12 15.22
CA LEU A 104 8.05 -9.05 13.77
C LEU A 104 8.48 -10.32 13.04
N GLN A 105 9.54 -10.97 13.49
CA GLN A 105 9.93 -12.30 12.98
C GLN A 105 8.92 -13.38 13.34
N MET A 106 8.24 -13.25 14.49
CA MET A 106 7.17 -14.16 14.91
C MET A 106 5.79 -13.80 14.32
N ASP A 107 5.66 -12.63 13.70
CA ASP A 107 4.43 -12.20 13.03
C ASP A 107 4.23 -12.99 11.72
N SER A 108 3.57 -14.13 11.85
CA SER A 108 3.31 -15.03 10.72
C SER A 108 2.53 -14.36 9.58
N VAL A 109 1.70 -13.35 9.86
CA VAL A 109 0.88 -12.67 8.84
C VAL A 109 1.77 -11.78 8.00
N PHE A 110 2.51 -10.87 8.66
CA PHE A 110 3.39 -9.94 7.96
C PHE A 110 4.57 -10.65 7.28
N HIS A 111 5.14 -11.67 7.93
CA HIS A 111 6.23 -12.45 7.36
C HIS A 111 5.80 -13.21 6.10
N ALA A 112 4.62 -13.84 6.12
CA ALA A 112 4.08 -14.50 4.93
C ALA A 112 3.84 -13.48 3.79
N LEU A 113 3.34 -12.29 4.12
CA LEU A 113 3.03 -11.25 3.14
C LEU A 113 4.29 -10.71 2.44
N LEU A 114 5.37 -10.43 3.18
CA LEU A 114 6.62 -9.97 2.57
C LEU A 114 7.30 -11.06 1.74
N ASN A 115 7.28 -12.31 2.20
CA ASN A 115 7.82 -13.43 1.41
C ASN A 115 7.01 -13.63 0.13
N GLU A 116 5.69 -13.58 0.19
CA GLU A 116 4.82 -13.64 -1.00
C GLU A 116 5.14 -12.52 -1.98
N TRP A 117 5.38 -11.30 -1.50
CA TRP A 117 5.78 -10.19 -2.35
C TRP A 117 7.08 -10.47 -3.07
N THR A 118 8.13 -10.92 -2.37
CA THR A 118 9.41 -11.27 -2.98
C THR A 118 9.28 -12.44 -3.96
N ASP A 119 8.45 -13.42 -3.64
CA ASP A 119 8.23 -14.59 -4.49
C ASP A 119 7.49 -14.26 -5.79
N LYS A 120 6.58 -13.28 -5.74
CA LYS A 120 5.85 -12.78 -6.92
C LYS A 120 6.66 -11.79 -7.77
N THR A 121 7.80 -11.28 -7.30
CA THR A 121 8.53 -10.18 -7.96
C THR A 121 10.00 -10.51 -8.23
N ILE A 122 10.79 -10.73 -7.17
CA ILE A 122 12.23 -10.96 -7.27
C ILE A 122 12.52 -12.43 -7.58
N ASN A 123 12.01 -13.34 -6.75
CA ASN A 123 12.34 -14.77 -6.89
C ASN A 123 11.60 -15.40 -8.07
N ASN A 124 10.45 -14.82 -8.46
CA ASN A 124 9.59 -15.31 -9.53
C ASN A 124 9.16 -16.78 -9.34
N THR A 125 9.09 -17.22 -8.07
CA THR A 125 8.65 -18.56 -7.65
C THR A 125 7.13 -18.66 -7.58
N LEU A 126 6.44 -17.52 -7.41
CA LEU A 126 4.99 -17.40 -7.46
C LEU A 126 4.55 -16.51 -8.62
N LYS A 127 3.40 -16.84 -9.21
CA LYS A 127 2.80 -15.99 -10.25
C LYS A 127 2.17 -14.76 -9.60
N LYS A 128 2.37 -13.60 -10.23
CA LYS A 128 1.62 -12.38 -9.91
C LYS A 128 0.12 -12.59 -10.12
N ASP A 129 -0.70 -12.02 -9.25
CA ASP A 129 -2.15 -12.06 -9.41
C ASP A 129 -2.57 -11.22 -10.61
N VAL A 130 -3.54 -11.67 -11.40
CA VAL A 130 -4.08 -10.88 -12.50
C VAL A 130 -5.38 -10.23 -12.05
N ILE A 131 -5.45 -8.90 -12.09
CA ILE A 131 -6.63 -8.12 -11.68
C ILE A 131 -7.09 -7.17 -12.78
N HIS A 132 -8.35 -6.76 -12.72
CA HIS A 132 -8.88 -5.72 -13.61
C HIS A 132 -8.85 -4.36 -12.92
N ILE A 133 -8.77 -3.27 -13.69
CA ILE A 133 -8.89 -1.89 -13.17
C ILE A 133 -10.17 -1.67 -12.35
N ASN A 134 -11.25 -2.38 -12.66
CA ASN A 134 -12.48 -2.28 -11.90
C ASN A 134 -12.32 -2.84 -10.47
N THR A 135 -11.42 -3.80 -10.26
CA THR A 135 -11.06 -4.29 -8.93
C THR A 135 -10.29 -3.22 -8.14
N LEU A 136 -9.34 -2.52 -8.77
CA LEU A 136 -8.63 -1.41 -8.12
C LEU A 136 -9.56 -0.24 -7.83
N MET A 137 -10.45 0.10 -8.76
CA MET A 137 -11.46 1.15 -8.53
C MET A 137 -12.38 0.80 -7.37
N ASP A 138 -12.88 -0.44 -7.32
CA ASP A 138 -13.70 -0.90 -6.19
C ASP A 138 -12.95 -0.75 -4.85
N ILE A 139 -11.67 -1.12 -4.78
CA ILE A 139 -10.87 -0.93 -3.56
C ILE A 139 -10.67 0.58 -3.26
N ALA A 140 -10.28 1.36 -4.26
CA ALA A 140 -9.93 2.77 -4.12
C ALA A 140 -11.09 3.62 -3.59
N VAL A 141 -12.33 3.40 -4.06
CA VAL A 141 -13.49 4.20 -3.63
C VAL A 141 -13.74 4.14 -2.12
N LYS A 142 -13.32 3.05 -1.46
CA LYS A 142 -13.51 2.83 -0.02
C LYS A 142 -12.64 3.74 0.84
N TYR A 143 -11.64 4.38 0.26
CA TYR A 143 -10.83 5.40 0.91
C TYR A 143 -11.44 6.81 0.83
N PHE A 144 -12.49 7.03 0.03
CA PHE A 144 -13.20 8.31 -0.07
C PHE A 144 -14.53 8.24 0.70
N MET A 145 -14.57 8.85 1.89
CA MET A 145 -15.65 8.61 2.82
C MET A 145 -16.40 9.86 3.24
N ILE A 146 -17.70 9.72 3.49
CA ILE A 146 -18.48 10.62 4.32
C ILE A 146 -18.45 10.06 5.75
N GLN A 147 -17.80 10.78 6.67
CA GLN A 147 -17.67 10.33 8.06
C GLN A 147 -18.95 10.60 8.86
N ARG A 148 -19.55 11.78 8.65
CA ARG A 148 -20.70 12.25 9.41
C ARG A 148 -21.44 13.34 8.69
N ILE A 149 -22.62 13.67 9.22
CA ILE A 149 -23.38 14.89 8.89
C ILE A 149 -23.24 15.85 10.08
N ASN A 150 -22.78 17.08 9.81
CA ASN A 150 -22.60 18.10 10.84
C ASN A 150 -23.96 18.66 11.32
N ASN A 151 -23.94 19.58 12.29
CA ASN A 151 -25.17 20.15 12.88
C ASN A 151 -25.97 21.03 11.91
N GLU A 152 -25.35 21.49 10.83
CA GLU A 152 -25.98 22.27 9.76
C GLU A 152 -26.56 21.38 8.66
N GLY A 153 -26.40 20.05 8.77
CA GLY A 153 -26.85 19.11 7.75
C GLY A 153 -25.88 18.92 6.58
N HIS A 154 -24.64 19.42 6.66
CA HIS A 154 -23.61 19.25 5.64
C HIS A 154 -22.83 17.94 5.81
N PHE A 155 -22.43 17.34 4.69
CA PHE A 155 -21.58 16.14 4.69
C PHE A 155 -20.14 16.50 5.06
N VAL A 156 -19.56 15.77 6.00
CA VAL A 156 -18.14 15.87 6.38
C VAL A 156 -17.40 14.69 5.78
N GLY A 157 -16.58 14.94 4.77
CA GLY A 157 -15.78 13.92 4.11
C GLY A 157 -14.36 13.79 4.65
N LYS A 158 -13.76 12.61 4.48
CA LYS A 158 -12.34 12.33 4.77
C LYS A 158 -11.81 11.33 3.77
N VAL A 159 -10.57 11.54 3.33
CA VAL A 159 -9.77 10.52 2.63
C VAL A 159 -9.02 9.70 3.67
N CYS A 160 -9.00 8.37 3.53
CA CYS A 160 -8.29 7.44 4.42
C CYS A 160 -8.71 7.63 5.89
N SER A 161 -9.95 7.24 6.20
CA SER A 161 -10.53 7.42 7.54
C SER A 161 -10.42 6.17 8.41
N GLU A 162 -10.57 6.34 9.73
CA GLU A 162 -10.66 5.24 10.72
C GLU A 162 -11.84 4.29 10.46
N ILE A 163 -12.85 4.74 9.70
CA ILE A 163 -13.93 3.87 9.28
C ILE A 163 -13.37 2.93 8.22
N ASN A 164 -13.20 1.67 8.59
CA ASN A 164 -12.65 0.65 7.72
C ASN A 164 -13.74 0.09 6.78
N LEU A 165 -14.15 0.88 5.76
CA LEU A 165 -15.09 0.41 4.74
C LEU A 165 -14.60 -0.86 4.06
N ILE A 166 -13.28 -1.04 3.94
CA ILE A 166 -12.72 -2.26 3.38
C ILE A 166 -13.10 -3.45 4.26
N ALA A 167 -12.85 -3.42 5.58
CA ALA A 167 -13.27 -4.48 6.48
C ALA A 167 -14.79 -4.70 6.49
N SER A 168 -15.57 -3.63 6.34
CA SER A 168 -17.04 -3.72 6.35
C SER A 168 -17.64 -4.20 5.02
N THR A 169 -16.88 -4.22 3.91
CA THR A 169 -17.42 -4.53 2.58
C THR A 169 -16.65 -5.61 1.81
N GLN A 170 -15.43 -5.94 2.23
CA GLN A 170 -14.58 -6.96 1.60
C GLN A 170 -14.34 -8.09 2.58
N LYS A 171 -14.97 -9.24 2.32
CA LYS A 171 -14.79 -10.46 3.12
C LYS A 171 -13.33 -10.97 3.09
N VAL A 172 -12.67 -10.79 1.95
CA VAL A 172 -11.28 -11.20 1.73
C VAL A 172 -10.47 -9.94 1.45
N ARG A 173 -9.51 -9.66 2.33
CA ARG A 173 -8.58 -8.55 2.17
C ARG A 173 -7.61 -8.83 1.02
N LYS A 174 -7.17 -7.77 0.35
CA LYS A 174 -6.24 -7.80 -0.79
C LYS A 174 -5.05 -6.87 -0.49
N PRO A 175 -4.13 -7.26 0.42
CA PRO A 175 -3.15 -6.35 1.00
C PRO A 175 -2.40 -5.51 -0.01
N PHE A 176 -1.86 -6.13 -1.06
CA PHE A 176 -1.08 -5.42 -2.07
C PHE A 176 -1.88 -4.39 -2.88
N MET A 177 -3.13 -4.71 -3.21
CA MET A 177 -4.00 -3.80 -3.95
C MET A 177 -4.53 -2.67 -3.07
N GLU A 178 -4.84 -2.98 -1.81
CA GLU A 178 -5.26 -2.00 -0.80
C GLU A 178 -4.13 -1.00 -0.52
N THR A 179 -2.92 -1.50 -0.24
CA THR A 179 -1.75 -0.67 -0.02
C THR A 179 -1.36 0.14 -1.27
N PHE A 180 -1.48 -0.44 -2.47
CA PHE A 180 -1.31 0.31 -3.72
C PHE A 180 -2.31 1.48 -3.79
N CYS A 181 -3.60 1.22 -3.61
CA CYS A 181 -4.63 2.26 -3.68
C CYS A 181 -4.43 3.37 -2.66
N ILE A 182 -4.20 3.03 -1.38
CA ILE A 182 -4.07 4.05 -0.33
C ILE A 182 -2.82 4.91 -0.50
N VAL A 183 -1.67 4.31 -0.82
CA VAL A 183 -0.41 5.04 -1.03
C VAL A 183 -0.53 5.96 -2.23
N THR A 184 -1.08 5.47 -3.35
CA THR A 184 -1.36 6.31 -4.53
C THR A 184 -2.29 7.46 -4.19
N ILE A 185 -3.39 7.21 -3.47
CA ILE A 185 -4.35 8.27 -3.12
C ILE A 185 -3.70 9.34 -2.24
N LEU A 186 -2.91 8.94 -1.24
CA LEU A 186 -2.25 9.85 -0.31
C LEU A 186 -1.15 10.68 -0.99
N ASN A 187 -0.38 10.08 -1.89
CA ASN A 187 0.66 10.79 -2.65
C ASN A 187 0.12 11.89 -3.55
N TYR A 188 -1.15 11.79 -3.93
CA TYR A 188 -1.83 12.78 -4.76
C TYR A 188 -2.89 13.58 -3.99
N TYR A 189 -2.90 13.54 -2.65
CA TYR A 189 -3.94 14.20 -1.84
C TYR A 189 -4.06 15.69 -2.11
N ASP A 190 -2.94 16.41 -2.06
CA ASP A 190 -2.88 17.86 -2.34
C ASP A 190 -2.06 18.17 -3.60
N ALA A 191 -2.01 17.25 -4.57
CA ALA A 191 -1.27 17.46 -5.82
C ALA A 191 -1.82 18.65 -6.63
N ASP A 192 -0.93 19.45 -7.24
CA ASP A 192 -1.32 20.59 -8.08
C ASP A 192 -1.54 20.17 -9.55
N ASN A 193 -2.41 19.17 -9.78
CA ASN A 193 -2.76 18.65 -11.09
C ASN A 193 -4.15 17.97 -11.09
N GLU A 194 -4.57 17.42 -12.23
CA GLU A 194 -5.86 16.76 -12.41
C GLU A 194 -6.07 15.51 -11.53
N PHE A 195 -5.00 14.94 -10.97
CA PHE A 195 -5.04 13.77 -10.10
C PHE A 195 -5.21 14.10 -8.62
N ASN A 196 -5.41 15.38 -8.26
CA ASN A 196 -5.66 15.81 -6.88
C ASN A 196 -6.82 15.03 -6.23
N THR A 197 -6.52 14.13 -5.29
CA THR A 197 -7.54 13.24 -4.72
C THR A 197 -8.42 13.93 -3.69
N LYS A 198 -7.95 15.00 -3.03
CA LYS A 198 -8.82 15.86 -2.21
C LYS A 198 -9.88 16.57 -3.06
N LYS A 199 -9.54 17.02 -4.27
CA LYS A 199 -10.50 17.60 -5.22
C LYS A 199 -11.53 16.55 -5.65
N ILE A 200 -11.08 15.33 -5.94
CA ILE A 200 -11.98 14.21 -6.24
C ILE A 200 -12.98 13.97 -5.09
N LEU A 201 -12.53 14.00 -3.84
CA LEU A 201 -13.42 13.93 -2.67
C LEU A 201 -14.43 15.10 -2.66
N ILE A 202 -13.94 16.33 -2.78
CA ILE A 202 -14.77 17.55 -2.70
C ILE A 202 -15.83 17.55 -3.81
N ASP A 203 -15.46 17.23 -5.04
CA ASP A 203 -16.36 17.20 -6.18
C ASP A 203 -17.38 16.05 -6.05
N GLY A 204 -16.94 14.90 -5.53
CA GLY A 204 -17.84 13.81 -5.15
C GLY A 204 -18.89 14.25 -4.13
N LEU A 205 -18.49 14.91 -3.03
CA LEU A 205 -19.42 15.44 -2.03
C LEU A 205 -20.40 16.46 -2.63
N LYS A 206 -19.89 17.37 -3.47
CA LYS A 206 -20.71 18.39 -4.15
C LYS A 206 -21.80 17.76 -5.01
N SER A 207 -21.48 16.66 -5.70
CA SER A 207 -22.42 15.94 -6.56
C SER A 207 -23.62 15.35 -5.81
N LEU A 208 -23.53 15.21 -4.49
CA LEU A 208 -24.59 14.62 -3.66
C LEU A 208 -25.64 15.64 -3.20
N TYR A 209 -25.31 16.93 -3.11
CA TYR A 209 -26.23 17.95 -2.57
C TYR A 209 -27.55 18.14 -3.34
N PRO A 210 -27.65 17.88 -4.65
CA PRO A 210 -28.94 17.90 -5.35
C PRO A 210 -29.92 16.79 -4.92
N LEU A 211 -29.46 15.77 -4.18
CA LEU A 211 -30.25 14.59 -3.83
C LEU A 211 -30.80 14.68 -2.40
N ASN A 212 -32.06 14.24 -2.22
CA ASN A 212 -32.64 14.04 -0.90
C ASN A 212 -32.42 12.58 -0.45
N PHE A 213 -31.55 12.38 0.54
CA PHE A 213 -31.19 11.05 1.06
C PHE A 213 -32.06 10.58 2.23
N GLY A 214 -33.14 11.31 2.55
CA GLY A 214 -34.07 10.96 3.62
C GLY A 214 -34.01 11.91 4.81
N LEU A 215 -35.02 11.80 5.67
CA LEU A 215 -35.20 12.66 6.85
C LEU A 215 -34.44 12.14 8.07
N ASP A 216 -34.33 10.81 8.21
CA ASP A 216 -33.55 10.19 9.28
C ASP A 216 -32.04 10.36 9.04
N LYS A 217 -31.29 10.72 10.09
CA LYS A 217 -29.88 11.10 9.96
C LYS A 217 -28.98 9.90 9.65
N GLU A 218 -29.27 8.73 10.23
CA GLU A 218 -28.44 7.53 10.06
C GLU A 218 -28.67 6.92 8.69
N GLU A 219 -29.93 6.79 8.26
CA GLU A 219 -30.27 6.35 6.91
C GLU A 219 -29.72 7.32 5.85
N ARG A 220 -29.82 8.63 6.10
CA ARG A 220 -29.28 9.66 5.21
C ARG A 220 -27.77 9.50 5.05
N LEU A 221 -27.05 9.26 6.13
CA LEU A 221 -25.60 9.04 6.09
C LEU A 221 -25.25 7.77 5.30
N LEU A 222 -25.92 6.66 5.59
CA LEU A 222 -25.65 5.38 4.92
C LEU A 222 -25.90 5.45 3.40
N ARG A 223 -27.03 6.04 2.99
CA ARG A 223 -27.34 6.24 1.57
C ARG A 223 -26.34 7.17 0.89
N ALA A 224 -25.93 8.25 1.56
CA ALA A 224 -24.93 9.17 1.03
C ALA A 224 -23.55 8.51 0.88
N GLN A 225 -23.15 7.63 1.81
CA GLN A 225 -21.91 6.85 1.70
C GLN A 225 -21.93 5.91 0.49
N GLY A 226 -23.05 5.21 0.25
CA GLY A 226 -23.23 4.37 -0.93
C GLY A 226 -23.19 5.18 -2.23
N ALA A 227 -23.88 6.32 -2.27
CA ALA A 227 -23.87 7.22 -3.42
C ALA A 227 -22.47 7.81 -3.69
N MET A 228 -21.71 8.12 -2.63
CA MET A 228 -20.33 8.57 -2.75
C MET A 228 -19.45 7.49 -3.38
N CYS A 229 -19.56 6.24 -2.94
CA CYS A 229 -18.81 5.13 -3.54
C CYS A 229 -19.08 5.02 -5.04
N MET A 230 -20.35 5.11 -5.45
CA MET A 230 -20.74 5.08 -6.87
C MET A 230 -20.22 6.30 -7.65
N SER A 231 -20.29 7.49 -7.08
CA SER A 231 -19.78 8.71 -7.71
C SER A 231 -18.28 8.60 -7.99
N ILE A 232 -17.50 8.12 -7.03
CA ILE A 232 -16.05 7.97 -7.16
C ILE A 232 -15.69 6.77 -8.06
N LEU A 233 -16.50 5.70 -8.08
CA LEU A 233 -16.27 4.51 -8.94
C LEU A 233 -16.21 4.87 -10.43
N HIS A 234 -16.94 5.92 -10.83
CA HIS A 234 -16.99 6.43 -12.20
C HIS A 234 -16.07 7.64 -12.44
N ASN A 235 -15.21 7.99 -11.48
CA ASN A 235 -14.26 9.09 -11.64
C ASN A 235 -13.09 8.69 -12.57
N GLU A 236 -13.01 9.35 -13.73
CA GLU A 236 -12.00 9.01 -14.73
C GLU A 236 -10.59 9.44 -14.33
N ASN A 237 -10.44 10.56 -13.61
CA ASN A 237 -9.12 11.00 -13.14
C ASN A 237 -8.52 10.00 -12.15
N LEU A 238 -9.32 9.45 -11.23
CA LEU A 238 -8.87 8.40 -10.31
C LEU A 238 -8.47 7.13 -11.08
N ARG A 239 -9.25 6.74 -12.10
CA ARG A 239 -8.93 5.59 -12.95
C ARG A 239 -7.57 5.78 -13.63
N GLN A 240 -7.37 6.92 -14.28
CA GLN A 240 -6.14 7.23 -14.99
C GLN A 240 -4.95 7.35 -14.03
N LEU A 241 -5.14 7.91 -12.83
CA LEU A 241 -4.12 7.93 -11.78
C LEU A 241 -3.67 6.52 -11.40
N LEU A 242 -4.60 5.61 -11.11
CA LEU A 242 -4.28 4.24 -10.72
C LEU A 242 -3.58 3.48 -11.86
N ILE A 243 -3.96 3.71 -13.12
CA ILE A 243 -3.26 3.11 -14.28
C ILE A 243 -1.85 3.69 -14.40
N LYS A 244 -1.68 5.01 -14.32
CA LYS A 244 -0.39 5.68 -14.40
C LYS A 244 0.58 5.14 -13.34
N GLU A 245 0.16 5.15 -12.08
CA GLU A 245 1.00 4.67 -10.97
C GLU A 245 1.30 3.19 -11.07
N TYR A 246 0.37 2.39 -11.61
CA TYR A 246 0.64 0.99 -11.90
C TYR A 246 1.74 0.84 -12.96
N GLU A 247 1.64 1.52 -14.10
CA GLU A 247 2.62 1.40 -15.18
C GLU A 247 4.02 1.84 -14.75
N GLU A 248 4.12 2.86 -13.90
CA GLU A 248 5.38 3.34 -13.32
C GLU A 248 6.02 2.35 -12.34
N ASN A 249 5.23 1.44 -11.74
CA ASN A 249 5.69 0.55 -10.66
C ASN A 249 5.43 -0.95 -10.89
N LYS A 250 4.92 -1.35 -12.06
CA LYS A 250 4.46 -2.72 -12.34
C LYS A 250 5.49 -3.82 -12.11
N GLU A 251 6.78 -3.49 -12.23
CA GLU A 251 7.87 -4.44 -11.98
C GLU A 251 7.96 -4.81 -10.49
N SER A 252 7.82 -3.83 -9.59
CA SER A 252 7.86 -4.04 -8.14
C SER A 252 6.51 -4.47 -7.54
N LEU A 253 5.41 -4.39 -8.29
CA LEU A 253 4.10 -4.80 -7.79
C LEU A 253 3.87 -6.32 -7.93
N PRO A 254 3.26 -7.00 -6.93
CA PRO A 254 2.99 -8.45 -6.97
C PRO A 254 1.73 -8.82 -7.78
N PHE A 255 1.24 -7.92 -8.63
CA PHE A 255 0.06 -8.14 -9.46
C PHE A 255 0.23 -7.55 -10.85
N VAL A 256 -0.55 -8.07 -11.79
CA VAL A 256 -0.67 -7.59 -13.16
C VAL A 256 -2.03 -6.94 -13.33
N LEU A 257 -2.05 -5.71 -13.80
CA LEU A 257 -3.28 -4.97 -14.06
C LEU A 257 -3.72 -5.15 -15.52
N LYS A 258 -4.99 -5.46 -15.71
CA LYS A 258 -5.69 -5.40 -17.00
C LYS A 258 -6.68 -4.24 -16.97
N TYR A 259 -6.73 -3.47 -18.03
CA TYR A 259 -7.63 -2.32 -18.17
C TYR A 259 -8.32 -2.31 -19.52
#